data_AF-A0A139XD91-F1
#
_entry.id   AF-A0A139XD91-F1
#
_cell.length_a   1.000
_cell.length_b   1.000
_cell.length_c   1.000
_cell.angle_alpha   90.00
_cell.angle_beta   90.00
_cell.angle_gamma   90.00
#
_symmetry.space_group_name_H-M   'P 1'
#
loop_
_entity.id
_entity.type
_entity.pdbx_description
1 polymer ?
#
loop_
_entity_poly.entity_id
_entity_poly.type
_entity_poly.pdbx_seq_one_letter_code
_entity_poly.pdbx_strand_id
1 'polypeptide(L)' 'MKTVEDLRTRAKELSRQAVELMHKATELCLTDREQAKQYRQQARVAMKRCQVLIQELKRQQAS' A
#
# COMPACT_ATOMS: atom_id res chain seq x y z
N MET A 1 7.02 -8.55 19.90
CA MET A 1 7.37 -7.21 19.36
C MET A 1 7.61 -7.38 17.87
N LYS A 2 6.95 -6.63 16.97
CA LYS A 2 7.27 -6.74 15.53
C LYS A 2 8.67 -6.18 15.33
N THR A 3 9.54 -6.92 14.65
CA THR A 3 10.92 -6.47 14.42
C THR A 3 10.93 -5.32 13.40
N VAL A 4 12.02 -4.55 13.38
CA VAL A 4 12.26 -3.53 12.34
C VAL A 4 12.20 -4.18 10.94
N GLU A 5 12.66 -5.42 10.81
CA GLU A 5 12.61 -6.20 9.57
C GLU A 5 11.18 -6.55 9.18
N ASP A 6 10.32 -6.94 10.12
CA ASP A 6 8.90 -7.21 9.85
C ASP A 6 8.19 -5.95 9.32
N LEU A 7 8.49 -4.79 9.91
CA LEU A 7 7.92 -3.52 9.49
C LEU A 7 8.40 -3.13 8.08
N ARG A 8 9.69 -3.35 7.75
CA ARG A 8 10.24 -3.12 6.40
C ARG A 8 9.62 -4.05 5.37
N THR A 9 9.53 -5.34 5.68
CA THR A 9 8.91 -6.34 4.81
C THR A 9 7.46 -5.98 4.53
N ARG A 10 6.70 -5.65 5.57
CA ARG A 10 5.29 -5.28 5.42
C ARG A 10 5.09 -3.98 4.64
N ALA A 11 5.97 -2.99 4.83
CA ALA A 11 5.92 -1.75 4.05
C ALA A 11 6.16 -2.02 2.55
N LYS A 12 7.12 -2.89 2.20
CA LYS A 12 7.37 -3.30 0.81
C LYS A 12 6.17 -4.02 0.19
N GLU A 13 5.57 -4.96 0.92
CA GLU A 13 4.38 -5.68 0.47
C GLU A 13 3.21 -4.73 0.19
N LEU A 14 2.93 -3.80 1.11
CA LEU A 14 1.85 -2.83 0.93
C LEU A 14 2.10 -1.88 -0.24
N SER A 15 3.36 -1.49 -0.48
CA SER A 15 3.74 -0.70 -1.64
C SER A 15 3.47 -1.46 -2.94
N ARG A 16 3.92 -2.72 -3.03
CA ARG A 16 3.66 -3.60 -4.17
C ARG A 16 2.16 -3.79 -4.42
N GLN A 17 1.38 -4.07 -3.36
CA GLN A 17 -0.07 -4.22 -3.45
C GLN A 17 -0.73 -2.96 -3.98
N ALA A 18 -0.32 -1.77 -3.52
CA ALA A 18 -0.87 -0.52 -4.01
C ALA A 18 -0.64 -0.33 -5.53
N VAL A 19 0.55 -0.67 -6.03
CA VAL A 19 0.87 -0.60 -7.47
C VAL A 19 0.03 -1.59 -8.27
N GLU A 20 -0.04 -2.86 -7.83
CA GLU A 20 -0.83 -3.89 -8.51
C GLU A 20 -2.32 -3.53 -8.58
N LEU A 21 -2.87 -2.98 -7.49
CA LEU A 21 -4.26 -2.51 -7.44
C LEU A 21 -4.49 -1.33 -8.39
N MET A 22 -3.53 -0.40 -8.51
CA MET A 22 -3.62 0.70 -9.46
C MET A 22 -3.54 0.23 -10.91
N HIS A 23 -2.73 -0.79 -11.22
CA HIS A 23 -2.70 -1.40 -12.55
C HIS A 23 -4.04 -2.03 -12.90
N LYS A 24 -4.60 -2.86 -12.01
CA LYS A 24 -5.94 -3.45 -12.18
C LYS A 24 -7.03 -2.40 -12.37
N ALA A 25 -6.95 -1.30 -11.61
CA ALA A 25 -7.89 -0.19 -11.76
C ALA A 25 -7.79 0.50 -13.12
N THR A 26 -6.59 0.58 -13.71
CA THR A 26 -6.38 1.17 -15.03
C THR A 26 -6.90 0.24 -16.12
N GLU A 27 -6.63 -1.06 -16.03
CA GLU A 27 -7.15 -2.06 -16.97
C GLU A 27 -8.67 -2.06 -17.04
N LEU A 28 -9.33 -1.92 -15.88
CA LEU A 28 -10.80 -1.94 -15.79
C LEU A 28 -11.46 -0.58 -15.99
N CYS A 29 -10.72 0.52 -16.14
CA CYS A 29 -11.33 1.85 -16.10
C CYS A 29 -12.32 2.13 -17.24
N LEU A 30 -12.19 1.41 -18.36
CA LEU A 30 -13.05 1.56 -19.53
C LEU A 30 -14.17 0.52 -19.58
N THR A 31 -13.99 -0.63 -18.92
CA THR A 31 -14.91 -1.78 -19.00
C THR A 31 -15.75 -1.97 -17.74
N ASP A 32 -15.20 -1.66 -16.56
CA ASP A 32 -15.88 -1.73 -15.28
C ASP A 32 -15.40 -0.61 -14.34
N ARG A 33 -16.09 0.53 -14.43
CA ARG A 33 -15.74 1.75 -13.69
C ARG A 33 -15.91 1.61 -12.19
N GLU A 34 -16.91 0.87 -11.73
CA GLU A 34 -17.15 0.67 -10.29
C GLU A 34 -16.07 -0.22 -9.69
N GLN A 35 -15.73 -1.32 -10.36
CA GLN A 35 -14.62 -2.18 -9.93
C GLN A 35 -13.28 -1.43 -9.97
N ALA A 36 -13.03 -0.62 -10.99
CA ALA A 36 -11.86 0.25 -11.06
C ALA A 36 -11.80 1.24 -9.89
N LYS A 37 -12.94 1.83 -9.50
CA LYS A 37 -13.04 2.74 -8.34
C LYS A 37 -12.73 2.01 -7.03
N GLN A 38 -13.23 0.79 -6.86
CA GLN A 38 -12.92 -0.04 -5.69
C GLN A 38 -11.42 -0.35 -5.60
N TYR A 39 -10.78 -0.75 -6.70
CA TYR A 39 -9.34 -1.00 -6.72
C TYR A 39 -8.50 0.25 -6.41
N ARG A 40 -8.87 1.43 -6.93
CA ARG A 40 -8.23 2.71 -6.55
C ARG A 40 -8.37 2.99 -5.05
N GLN A 41 -9.54 2.72 -4.49
CA GLN A 41 -9.76 2.93 -3.06
C GLN A 41 -8.90 1.98 -2.21
N GLN A 42 -8.82 0.70 -2.59
CA GLN A 42 -7.96 -0.27 -1.94
C GLN A 42 -6.47 0.13 -2.05
N ALA A 43 -6.03 0.59 -3.21
CA ALA A 43 -4.66 1.07 -3.42
C ALA A 43 -4.32 2.26 -2.51
N ARG A 44 -5.23 3.23 -2.37
CA ARG A 44 -5.07 4.36 -1.44
C ARG A 44 -4.94 3.90 0.01
N VAL A 45 -5.74 2.92 0.43
CA VAL A 45 -5.66 2.35 1.79
C VAL A 45 -4.33 1.64 2.00
N ALA A 46 -3.89 0.82 1.04
CA ALA A 46 -2.58 0.14 1.11
C ALA A 46 -1.43 1.15 1.21
N MET A 47 -1.47 2.21 0.40
CA MET A 47 -0.46 3.27 0.44
C MET A 47 -0.44 4.04 1.77
N LYS A 48 -1.61 4.39 2.32
CA LYS A 48 -1.70 5.02 3.64
C LYS A 48 -1.09 4.13 4.73
N ARG A 49 -1.40 2.83 4.72
CA ARG A 49 -0.81 1.86 5.65
C ARG A 49 0.71 1.75 5.47
N CYS A 50 1.20 1.73 4.23
CA CYS A 50 2.63 1.75 3.93
C CYS A 50 3.31 2.99 4.54
N GLN A 51 2.73 4.18 4.36
CA GLN A 51 3.26 5.44 4.92
C GLN A 51 3.34 5.41 6.45
N VAL A 52 2.32 4.89 7.13
CA VAL A 52 2.34 4.73 8.60
C VAL A 52 3.50 3.84 9.04
N LEU A 53 3.73 2.71 8.37
CA LEU A 53 4.85 1.83 8.70
C LEU A 53 6.21 2.48 8.42
N ILE A 54 6.34 3.26 7.35
CA ILE A 54 7.56 4.02 7.06
C ILE A 54 7.82 5.07 8.15
N GLN A 55 6.78 5.76 8.63
CA GLN A 55 6.92 6.71 9.73
C GLN A 55 7.35 6.03 11.02
N GLU A 56 6.78 4.87 11.32
CA GLU A 56 7.17 4.07 12.49
C GLU A 56 8.63 3.60 12.39
N LEU A 57 9.06 3.13 11.21
CA LEU A 57 10.46 2.78 10.95
C LEU A 57 11.42 3.95 11.14
N LYS A 58 11.01 5.17 10.77
CA LYS A 58 11.80 6.38 11.00
C LYS A 58 11.91 6.71 12.48
N ARG A 59 10.83 6.56 13.25
CA ARG A 59 10.85 6.76 14.71
C ARG A 59 11.79 5.80 15.40
N GLN A 60 11.76 4.53 15.01
CA GLN A 60 12.63 3.49 15.57
C GLN A 60 14.11 3.64 15.19
N GLN A 61 14.45 4.41 14.14
CA GLN A 61 15.84 4.73 13.79
C GLN A 61 16.37 5.99 14.51
N ALA A 62 15.48 6.81 15.06
CA ALA A 62 15.82 8.02 15.81
C ALA A 62 15.87 7.80 17.32
N SER A 63 15.48 6.60 17.79
CA SER A 63 15.62 6.12 19.17
C SER A 63 16.82 5.19 19.28
#